data_AF-A0A7X6UYF8-F1
#
_entry.id   AF-A0A7X6UYF8-F1
#
_cell.length_a   1.000
_cell.length_b   1.000
_cell.length_c   1.000
_cell.angle_alpha   90.00
_cell.angle_beta   90.00
_cell.angle_gamma   90.00
#
_symmetry.space_group_name_H-M   'P 1'
#
loop_
_entity.id
_entity.type
_entity.pdbx_description
1 polymer ?
#
loop_
_entity_poly.entity_id
_entity_poly.type
_entity_poly.pdbx_seq_one_letter_code
_entity_poly.pdbx_strand_id
1 'polypeptide(L)'
;MAGFHYQEKDWPKALVAYQDALKKHPDAKDSPWGMYQLANVLRRQAKYEDAVEAYEAVIKEHPQSYWAEQAKWNKEDAIWRANNENLLRLK
;
A
#
# COMPACT_ATOMS: atom_id res chain seq x y z
N MET A 1 -19.44 -18.69 -0.32
CA MET A 1 -18.64 -17.87 -1.25
C MET A 1 -18.34 -16.57 -0.54
N ALA A 2 -17.10 -16.41 -0.10
CA ALA A 2 -16.66 -15.31 0.74
C ALA A 2 -16.80 -13.99 -0.02
N GLY A 3 -17.91 -13.30 0.20
CA GLY A 3 -18.05 -11.88 -0.08
C GLY A 3 -17.13 -11.13 0.87
N PHE A 4 -15.84 -11.14 0.56
CA PHE A 4 -14.85 -10.30 1.22
C PHE A 4 -15.20 -8.88 0.81
N HIS A 5 -15.88 -8.18 1.73
CA HIS A 5 -16.30 -6.79 1.55
C HIS A 5 -15.06 -5.94 1.32
N TYR A 6 -14.73 -5.82 0.05
CA TYR A 6 -13.83 -4.86 -0.55
C TYR A 6 -14.50 -3.49 -0.35
N GLN A 7 -14.50 -2.99 0.89
CA GLN A 7 -14.82 -1.59 1.18
C GLN A 7 -13.64 -0.73 0.72
N GLU A 8 -13.46 -0.74 -0.60
CA GLU A 8 -13.10 0.47 -1.30
C GLU A 8 -14.03 1.58 -0.84
N LYS A 9 -13.47 2.66 -0.27
CA LYS A 9 -13.66 4.01 -0.83
C LYS A 9 -13.17 5.16 0.04
N ASP A 10 -12.70 4.95 1.27
CA ASP A 10 -12.25 6.10 2.10
C ASP A 10 -10.73 6.31 2.14
N TRP A 11 -10.09 6.05 1.00
CA TRP A 11 -8.65 6.13 0.85
C TRP A 11 -8.03 7.53 0.73
N PRO A 12 -8.75 8.56 0.22
CA PRO A 12 -8.27 9.94 0.31
C PRO A 12 -8.15 10.41 1.76
N LYS A 13 -9.06 9.96 2.65
CA LYS A 13 -8.95 10.21 4.09
C LYS A 13 -7.77 9.48 4.72
N ALA A 14 -7.45 8.28 4.25
CA ALA A 14 -6.26 7.54 4.72
C ALA A 14 -4.95 8.26 4.38
N LEU A 15 -4.86 8.95 3.23
CA LEU A 15 -3.70 9.77 2.86
C LEU A 15 -3.55 10.98 3.81
N VAL A 16 -4.64 11.71 4.06
CA VAL A 16 -4.63 12.85 4.98
C VAL A 16 -4.32 12.41 6.41
N ALA A 17 -4.94 11.33 6.87
CA ALA A 17 -4.66 10.73 8.18
C ALA A 17 -3.22 10.24 8.30
N TYR A 18 -2.64 9.69 7.22
CA TYR A 18 -1.23 9.30 7.20
C TYR A 18 -0.29 10.51 7.25
N GLN A 19 -0.56 11.56 6.46
CA GLN A 19 0.21 12.79 6.50
C GLN A 19 0.15 13.48 7.86
N ASP A 20 -1.02 13.48 8.50
CA ASP A 20 -1.18 14.04 9.85
C ASP A 20 -0.53 13.17 10.93
N ALA A 21 -0.60 11.84 10.79
CA ALA A 21 0.09 10.91 11.70
C ALA A 21 1.61 11.07 11.60
N LEU A 22 2.16 11.19 10.40
CA LEU A 22 3.60 11.44 10.18
C LEU A 22 4.05 12.80 10.73
N LYS A 23 3.21 13.83 10.67
CA LYS A 23 3.51 15.14 11.27
C LYS A 23 3.55 15.10 12.79
N LYS A 24 2.67 14.29 13.42
CA LYS A 24 2.55 14.19 14.87
C LYS A 24 3.53 13.18 15.48
N HIS A 25 3.88 12.15 14.72
CA HIS A 25 4.74 11.05 15.13
C HIS A 25 5.72 10.73 13.99
N PRO A 26 6.88 11.40 13.94
CA PRO A 26 7.91 11.11 12.95
C PRO A 26 8.35 9.65 12.98
N ASP A 27 8.36 9.06 14.17
CA ASP A 27 8.72 7.67 14.45
C ASP A 27 7.73 6.67 13.82
N ALA A 28 6.50 7.11 13.53
CA ALA A 28 5.50 6.29 12.85
C ALA A 28 5.87 6.04 11.38
N LYS A 29 6.77 6.83 10.79
CA LYS A 29 7.27 6.61 9.41
C LYS A 29 8.01 5.28 9.28
N ASP A 30 8.76 4.91 10.32
CA ASP A 30 9.60 3.71 10.37
C ASP A 30 8.82 2.51 10.98
N SER A 31 7.56 2.75 11.36
CA SER A 31 6.66 1.68 11.80
C SER A 31 6.18 0.86 10.59
N PRO A 32 5.94 -0.45 10.75
CA PRO A 32 5.43 -1.29 9.66
C PRO A 32 4.09 -0.81 9.11
N TRP A 33 3.24 -0.20 9.95
CA TRP A 33 2.02 0.44 9.49
C TRP A 33 2.32 1.63 8.57
N GLY A 34 3.23 2.51 8.99
CA GLY A 34 3.54 3.70 8.22
C GLY A 34 4.19 3.39 6.88
N MET A 35 5.13 2.44 6.86
CA MET A 35 5.74 1.96 5.62
C MET A 35 4.72 1.33 4.67
N TYR A 36 3.79 0.52 5.19
CA TYR A 36 2.70 -0.06 4.40
C TYR A 36 1.75 0.99 3.84
N GLN A 37 1.44 2.04 4.61
CA GLN A 37 0.62 3.14 4.14
C GLN A 37 1.30 3.92 3.02
N LEU A 38 2.61 4.16 3.10
CA LEU A 38 3.37 4.78 2.01
C LEU A 38 3.25 3.96 0.71
N ALA A 39 3.43 2.64 0.80
CA ALA A 39 3.27 1.75 -0.35
C ALA A 39 1.87 1.82 -0.96
N ASN A 40 0.82 1.88 -0.13
CA ASN A 40 -0.56 2.09 -0.58
C ASN A 40 -0.75 3.42 -1.33
N VAL A 41 -0.06 4.48 -0.91
CA VAL A 41 -0.11 5.79 -1.57
C VAL A 41 0.55 5.73 -2.94
N LEU A 42 1.73 5.10 -3.05
CA LEU A 42 2.43 4.90 -4.31
C LEU A 42 1.56 4.11 -5.31
N ARG A 43 0.94 3.02 -4.84
CA ARG A 43 0.01 2.20 -5.64
C ARG A 43 -1.16 3.03 -6.19
N ARG A 44 -1.67 3.99 -5.41
CA ARG A 44 -2.76 4.89 -5.83
C ARG A 44 -2.35 5.94 -6.83
N GLN A 45 -1.09 6.36 -6.79
CA GLN A 45 -0.52 7.26 -7.79
C GLN A 45 -0.19 6.53 -9.10
N ALA A 46 -0.61 5.26 -9.24
CA ALA A 46 -0.25 4.36 -10.33
C ALA A 46 1.27 4.14 -10.47
N LYS A 47 2.04 4.46 -9.42
CA LYS A 47 3.47 4.16 -9.33
C LYS A 47 3.62 2.75 -8.77
N TYR A 48 3.26 1.77 -9.58
CA TYR A 48 3.12 0.40 -9.11
C TYR A 48 4.47 -0.23 -8.78
N GLU A 49 5.50 0.08 -9.55
CA GLU A 49 6.88 -0.36 -9.31
C GLU A 49 7.39 0.16 -7.95
N ASP A 50 7.28 1.46 -7.70
CA ASP A 50 7.65 2.07 -6.43
C ASP A 50 6.83 1.48 -5.25
N ALA A 51 5.55 1.19 -5.49
CA ALA A 51 4.69 0.58 -4.48
C ALA A 51 5.16 -0.84 -4.12
N VAL A 52 5.58 -1.63 -5.11
CA VAL A 52 6.11 -2.97 -4.92
C VAL A 52 7.35 -2.93 -4.04
N GLU A 53 8.32 -2.05 -4.35
CA GLU A 53 9.53 -1.88 -3.54
C GLU A 53 9.19 -1.48 -2.10
N ALA A 54 8.24 -0.55 -1.93
CA ALA A 54 7.81 -0.12 -0.60
C ALA A 54 7.12 -1.24 0.18
N TYR A 55 6.30 -2.09 -0.44
CA TYR A 55 5.72 -3.26 0.22
C TYR A 55 6.79 -4.29 0.59
N GLU A 56 7.80 -4.49 -0.26
CA GLU A 56 8.94 -5.38 0.05
C GLU A 56 9.73 -4.91 1.25
N ALA A 57 9.92 -3.60 1.42
CA ALA A 57 10.56 -3.04 2.60
C ALA A 57 9.79 -3.42 3.88
N VAL A 58 8.46 -3.32 3.89
CA VAL A 58 7.63 -3.75 5.05
C VAL A 58 7.84 -5.23 5.34
N ILE A 59 7.83 -6.06 4.31
CA ILE A 59 7.97 -7.52 4.44
C ILE A 59 9.36 -7.89 4.98
N LYS A 60 10.40 -7.19 4.52
CA LYS A 60 11.79 -7.47 4.88
C LYS A 60 12.14 -6.97 6.28
N GLU A 61 11.71 -5.76 6.62
CA GLU A 61 12.05 -5.13 7.90
C GLU A 61 11.16 -5.62 9.04
N HIS A 62 9.90 -5.94 8.73
CA HIS A 62 8.90 -6.33 9.73
C HIS A 62 8.16 -7.62 9.37
N PRO A 63 8.86 -8.74 9.08
CA PRO A 63 8.29 -9.96 8.49
C PRO A 63 7.19 -10.62 9.32
N GLN A 64 7.18 -10.41 10.64
CA GLN A 64 6.19 -10.96 11.57
C GLN A 64 5.04 -10.00 11.87
N SER A 65 5.06 -8.79 11.30
CA SER A 65 4.00 -7.81 11.52
C SER A 65 2.75 -8.16 10.71
N TYR A 66 1.58 -7.81 11.25
CA TYR A 66 0.31 -7.88 10.52
C TYR A 66 0.39 -7.16 9.15
N TRP A 67 1.12 -6.04 9.10
CA TRP A 67 1.27 -5.23 7.89
C TRP A 67 2.18 -5.87 6.85
N ALA A 68 3.16 -6.70 7.23
CA ALA A 68 3.93 -7.49 6.26
C ALA A 68 3.05 -8.54 5.58
N GLU A 69 2.12 -9.17 6.31
CA GLU A 69 1.16 -10.11 5.72
C GLU A 69 0.26 -9.39 4.70
N GLN A 70 -0.28 -8.22 5.05
CA GLN A 70 -1.07 -7.40 4.13
C GLN A 70 -0.25 -6.87 2.95
N ALA A 71 1.02 -6.52 3.17
CA ALA A 71 1.93 -6.05 2.15
C ALA A 71 2.17 -7.12 1.07
N LYS A 72 2.22 -8.41 1.42
CA LYS A 72 2.35 -9.50 0.43
C LYS A 72 1.18 -9.48 -0.57
N TRP A 73 -0.05 -9.47 -0.06
CA TRP A 73 -1.26 -9.44 -0.88
C TRP A 73 -1.33 -8.19 -1.77
N ASN A 74 -1.03 -7.01 -1.21
CA ASN A 74 -1.08 -5.77 -1.99
C ASN A 74 0.08 -5.63 -2.97
N LYS A 75 1.24 -6.24 -2.68
CA LYS A 75 2.35 -6.33 -3.63
C LYS A 75 1.91 -7.09 -4.87
N GLU A 76 1.23 -8.21 -4.71
CA GLU A 76 0.70 -8.99 -5.84
C GLU A 76 -0.28 -8.18 -6.69
N ASP A 77 -1.21 -7.44 -6.07
CA ASP A 77 -2.11 -6.52 -6.79
C ASP A 77 -1.32 -5.42 -7.53
N ALA A 78 -0.30 -4.85 -6.90
CA ALA A 78 0.54 -3.83 -7.52
C ALA A 78 1.31 -4.38 -8.73
N ILE A 79 1.92 -5.58 -8.63
CA ILE A 79 2.60 -6.26 -9.73
C ILE A 79 1.62 -6.53 -10.89
N TRP A 80 0.41 -7.01 -10.56
CA TRP A 80 -0.60 -7.24 -11.56
C TRP A 80 -0.96 -5.94 -12.28
N ARG A 81 -1.18 -4.84 -11.55
CA ARG A 81 -1.50 -3.53 -12.14
C ARG A 81 -0.35 -2.95 -12.98
N ALA A 82 0.90 -3.09 -12.55
CA ALA A 82 2.08 -2.69 -13.32
C ALA A 82 2.11 -3.39 -14.68
N ASN A 83 1.94 -4.72 -14.68
CA ASN A 83 1.97 -5.52 -15.91
C ASN A 83 0.75 -5.30 -16.82
N ASN A 84 -0.40 -4.91 -16.25
CA ASN A 84 -1.66 -4.75 -16.97
C ASN A 84 -2.05 -3.28 -17.21
N GLU A 85 -1.19 -2.31 -16.90
CA GLU A 85 -1.49 -0.88 -17.05
C GLU A 85 -1.84 -0.51 -18.51
N ASN A 86 -1.19 -1.18 -19.47
CA ASN A 86 -1.46 -1.02 -20.90
C ASN A 86 -2.90 -1.42 -21.31
N LEU A 87 -3.55 -2.31 -20.55
CA LEU A 87 -4.92 -2.77 -20.83
C LEU A 87 -5.99 -1.84 -20.24
N LEU A 88 -5.65 -1.07 -19.20
CA LEU A 88 -6.58 -0.18 -18.51
C LEU A 88 -6.63 1.24 -19.10
N ARG A 89 -5.61 1.66 -19.86
CA ARG A 89 -5.58 2.95 -20.57
C ARG A 89 -6.34 2.96 -21.91
N LEU A 90 -6.90 1.83 -22.35
CA LEU A 90 -7.57 1.66 -23.65
C LEU A 90 -9.12 1.69 -23.58
N LYS A 91 -9.72 2.30 -22.54
CA LYS A 91 -11.17 2.53 -22.48
C LYS A 91 -11.50 4.02 -22.37
#